data_AF-G7EHF1-F1
#
_entry.id   AF-G7EHF1-F1
#
_cell.length_a   1.000
_cell.length_b   1.000
_cell.length_c   1.000
_cell.angle_alpha   90.00
_cell.angle_beta   90.00
_cell.angle_gamma   90.00
#
_symmetry.space_group_name_H-M   'P 1'
#
loop_
_entity.id
_entity.type
_entity.pdbx_description
1 polymer ?
#
loop_
_entity_poly.entity_id
_entity_poly.type
_entity_poly.pdbx_seq_one_letter_code
_entity_poly.pdbx_strand_id
1 'polypeptide(L)' 'MNSTFPMLTDKPFGVIAMGDRCYGDTFCGAGRSFDELLRDLQAKPVGNRLEIDACEDFEPWPVTEPWLKAWLEKLPA' A
#
# COMPACT_ATOMS: atom_id res chain seq x y z
N MET A 1 8.50 26.08 8.66
CA MET A 1 7.87 24.82 8.23
C MET A 1 6.57 24.69 9.00
N ASN A 2 5.42 24.62 8.31
CA ASN A 2 4.14 24.35 8.98
C ASN A 2 4.11 22.88 9.38
N SER A 3 4.17 22.59 10.68
CA SER A 3 4.23 21.22 11.24
C SER A 3 2.85 20.58 11.46
N THR A 4 1.81 21.09 10.81
CA THR A 4 0.44 20.58 10.96
C THR A 4 0.24 19.41 10.01
N PHE A 5 0.10 18.21 10.55
CA PHE A 5 -0.26 17.03 9.76
C PHE A 5 -1.74 17.14 9.33
N PRO A 6 -2.05 17.00 8.02
CA PRO A 6 -3.43 16.96 7.58
C PRO A 6 -4.06 15.64 8.00
N MET A 7 -5.19 15.70 8.70
CA MET A 7 -5.99 14.51 8.98
C MET A 7 -6.64 14.02 7.68
N LEU A 8 -6.52 12.73 7.40
CA LEU A 8 -7.10 12.04 6.25
C LEU A 8 -8.33 11.23 6.66
N THR A 9 -9.04 11.70 7.70
CA THR A 9 -10.19 11.02 8.30
C THR A 9 -11.14 10.48 7.24
N ASP A 10 -11.44 9.18 7.34
CA ASP A 10 -12.37 8.43 6.49
C ASP A 10 -12.00 8.31 5.00
N LYS A 11 -10.82 8.79 4.58
CA LYS A 11 -10.37 8.61 3.19
C LYS A 11 -10.02 7.14 2.95
N PRO A 12 -10.67 6.44 1.99
CA PRO A 12 -10.29 5.08 1.66
C PRO A 12 -8.91 5.07 0.99
N PHE A 13 -8.09 4.08 1.32
CA PHE A 13 -6.78 3.91 0.69
C PHE A 13 -6.43 2.44 0.47
N GLY A 14 -5.49 2.22 -0.44
CA GLY A 14 -4.79 0.96 -0.64
C GLY A 14 -3.31 1.24 -0.87
N VAL A 15 -2.46 0.26 -0.55
CA VAL A 15 -1.02 0.37 -0.76
C VAL A 15 -0.55 -0.80 -1.61
N ILE A 16 0.22 -0.49 -2.64
CA ILE A 16 1.00 -1.46 -3.40
C ILE A 16 2.46 -1.14 -3.13
N ALA A 17 3.17 -2.09 -2.54
CA ALA A 17 4.57 -1.99 -2.20
C ALA A 17 5.36 -2.90 -3.13
N MET A 18 6.41 -2.35 -3.74
CA MET A 18 7.37 -3.13 -4.49
C MET A 18 8.67 -3.18 -3.72
N GLY A 19 9.24 -4.37 -3.60
CA GLY A 19 10.51 -4.60 -2.95
C GLY A 19 11.21 -5.80 -3.56
N ASP A 20 12.36 -6.13 -3.00
CA ASP A 20 13.13 -7.32 -3.35
C ASP A 20 13.55 -7.99 -2.05
N ARG A 21 13.16 -9.25 -1.85
CA ARG A 21 13.45 -10.00 -0.61
C ARG A 21 14.93 -10.24 -0.38
N CYS A 22 15.78 -10.10 -1.41
CA CYS A 22 17.23 -10.15 -1.25
C CYS A 22 17.76 -9.05 -0.31
N TYR A 23 17.01 -7.96 -0.13
CA TYR A 23 17.35 -6.88 0.82
C TYR A 23 16.82 -7.12 2.25
N GLY A 24 16.37 -8.34 2.55
CA GLY A 24 15.99 -8.79 3.90
C GLY A 24 14.93 -7.90 4.55
N ASP A 25 15.27 -7.32 5.69
CA ASP A 25 14.35 -6.55 6.55
C ASP A 25 13.73 -5.32 5.87
N THR A 26 14.34 -4.84 4.79
CA THR A 26 13.85 -3.68 4.03
C THR A 26 12.83 -4.02 2.95
N PHE A 27 12.60 -5.31 2.66
CA PHE A 27 11.63 -5.78 1.66
C PHE A 27 10.27 -5.13 1.86
N CYS A 28 9.77 -4.34 0.90
CA CYS A 28 8.49 -3.62 1.00
C CYS A 28 8.35 -2.67 2.22
N GLY A 29 9.46 -2.25 2.84
CA GLY A 29 9.47 -1.44 4.06
C GLY A 29 8.78 -0.09 3.90
N ALA A 30 9.01 0.62 2.80
CA ALA A 30 8.35 1.89 2.54
C ALA A 30 6.82 1.75 2.49
N GLY A 31 6.31 0.71 1.83
CA GLY A 31 4.88 0.44 1.77
C GLY A 31 4.26 0.11 3.13
N ARG A 32 5.01 -0.56 4.02
CA ARG A 32 4.60 -0.75 5.41
C ARG A 32 4.48 0.58 6.14
N SER A 33 5.51 1.42 6.05
CA SER A 33 5.50 2.74 6.70
C SER A 33 4.39 3.64 6.17
N PHE A 34 4.06 3.59 4.87
CA PHE A 34 2.93 4.33 4.31
C PHE A 34 1.57 3.80 4.79
N ASP A 35 1.40 2.48 4.88
CA ASP A 35 0.17 1.87 5.43
C ASP A 35 -0.06 2.31 6.89
N GLU A 36 1.00 2.25 7.70
CA GLU A 36 0.99 2.72 9.10
C GLU A 36 0.67 4.22 9.20
N LEU A 37 1.38 5.05 8.44
CA LEU A 37 1.16 6.50 8.44
C LEU A 37 -0.27 6.87 8.01
N LEU A 38 -0.82 6.23 6.98
CA LEU A 38 -2.20 6.51 6.53
C LEU A 38 -3.22 6.14 7.61
N ARG A 39 -3.01 5.03 8.33
CA ARG A 39 -3.84 4.65 9.49
C ARG A 39 -3.72 5.67 10.61
N ASP A 40 -2.51 6.13 10.93
CA ASP A 40 -2.28 7.15 11.96
C ASP A 40 -2.99 8.46 11.63
N LEU A 41 -3.01 8.84 10.34
CA LEU A 41 -3.76 9.99 9.82
C LEU A 41 -5.28 9.76 9.72
N GLN A 42 -5.81 8.68 10.28
CA GLN A 42 -7.24 8.31 10.31
C GLN A 42 -7.84 7.96 8.93
N ALA A 43 -7.01 7.63 7.95
CA ALA A 43 -7.49 7.06 6.69
C ALA A 43 -7.99 5.61 6.88
N LYS A 44 -8.87 5.15 6.00
CA LYS A 44 -9.50 3.83 6.07
C LYS A 44 -8.85 2.86 5.08
N PRO A 45 -8.16 1.80 5.54
CA PRO A 45 -7.59 0.80 4.65
C PRO A 45 -8.71 -0.01 3.98
N VAL A 46 -8.61 -0.18 2.67
CA VAL A 46 -9.50 -1.03 1.88
C VAL A 46 -8.75 -2.32 1.53
N GLY A 47 -8.96 -3.35 2.33
CA GLY A 47 -8.25 -4.62 2.20
C GLY A 47 -6.80 -4.58 2.69
N ASN A 48 -6.02 -5.58 2.27
CA ASN A 48 -4.61 -5.71 2.63
C ASN A 48 -3.70 -5.09 1.57
N ARG A 49 -2.57 -4.53 2.00
CA ARG A 49 -1.47 -4.10 1.13
C ARG A 49 -1.02 -5.24 0.22
N LEU A 50 -0.72 -4.91 -1.03
CA LEU A 50 0.00 -5.81 -1.94
C LEU A 50 1.51 -5.63 -1.75
N GLU A 51 2.25 -6.72 -1.55
CA GLU A 51 3.71 -6.73 -1.52
C GLU A 51 4.21 -7.54 -2.72
N ILE A 52 4.90 -6.86 -3.65
CA ILE A 52 5.46 -7.42 -4.89
C ILE A 52 6.94 -7.69 -4.65
N ASP A 53 7.38 -8.90 -4.98
CA ASP A 53 8.79 -9.29 -4.88
C ASP A 53 9.42 -9.32 -6.27
N ALA A 54 10.33 -8.37 -6.54
CA ALA A 54 11.01 -8.27 -7.83
C ALA A 54 11.88 -9.50 -8.17
N CYS A 55 12.19 -10.37 -7.21
CA CYS A 55 12.85 -11.64 -7.46
C CYS A 55 11.91 -12.74 -7.99
N GLU A 56 10.63 -12.69 -7.64
CA GLU A 56 9.62 -13.68 -8.06
C GLU A 56 8.77 -13.15 -9.23
N ASP A 57 8.41 -11.86 -9.16
CA ASP A 57 7.57 -11.15 -10.10
C ASP A 57 8.43 -10.31 -11.05
N PHE A 58 8.77 -10.89 -12.20
CA PHE A 58 9.58 -10.19 -13.22
C PHE A 58 8.92 -8.90 -13.73
N GLU A 59 7.58 -8.86 -13.77
CA GLU A 59 6.79 -7.67 -14.07
C GLU A 59 5.77 -7.44 -12.95
N PRO A 60 5.54 -6.19 -12.52
CA PRO A 60 4.60 -5.89 -11.44
C PRO A 60 3.14 -5.99 -11.90
N TRP A 61 2.87 -5.86 -13.20
CA TRP A 61 1.52 -5.74 -13.74
C TRP A 61 0.64 -6.99 -13.52
N PRO A 62 1.11 -8.23 -13.81
CA PRO A 62 0.28 -9.44 -13.65
C PRO A 62 -0.22 -9.67 -12.22
N VAL A 63 0.51 -9.17 -11.22
CA VAL A 63 0.13 -9.25 -9.80
C VAL A 63 -0.70 -8.05 -9.37
N THR A 64 -0.37 -6.87 -9.87
CA THR A 64 -1.06 -5.61 -9.55
C THR A 64 -2.47 -5.58 -10.11
N GLU A 65 -2.68 -6.00 -11.37
CA GLU A 65 -3.97 -5.93 -12.04
C GLU A 65 -5.10 -6.66 -11.30
N PRO A 66 -4.97 -7.95 -10.92
CA PRO A 66 -6.03 -8.65 -10.20
C PRO A 66 -6.28 -8.06 -8.81
N TRP A 67 -5.22 -7.62 -8.11
CA TRP A 67 -5.36 -6.94 -6.83
C TRP A 67 -6.13 -5.62 -6.96
N LEU A 68 -5.80 -4.81 -7.96
CA LEU A 68 -6.44 -3.51 -8.20
C LEU A 68 -7.92 -3.69 -8.53
N LYS A 69 -8.27 -4.67 -9.37
CA LYS A 69 -9.68 -5.01 -9.67
C LYS A 69 -10.45 -5.37 -8.40
N ALA A 70 -9.90 -6.27 -7.58
CA ALA A 70 -10.52 -6.66 -6.31
C ALA A 70 -10.57 -5.52 -5.28
N TRP A 71 -9.65 -4.56 -5.34
CA TRP A 71 -9.64 -3.38 -4.49
C TRP A 71 -10.74 -2.38 -4.90
N LEU A 72 -10.90 -2.15 -6.21
CA LEU A 72 -11.94 -1.25 -6.75
C LEU A 72 -13.35 -1.72 -6.37
N GLU A 73 -13.61 -3.03 -6.34
CA GLU A 73 -14.91 -3.59 -5.91
C GLU A 73 -15.25 -3.33 -4.44
N LYS A 74 -14.25 -3.02 -3.62
CA LYS A 74 -14.40 -2.77 -2.16
C LYS A 74 -14.47 -1.29 -1.83
N LEU A 75 -14.30 -0.41 -2.82
CA LEU A 75 -14.38 1.03 -2.58
C LEU A 75 -15.80 1.41 -2.18
N PRO A 76 -15.96 2.31 -1.20
CA PRO A 76 -17.25 2.92 -0.94
C PRO A 76 -17.70 3.73 -2.16
N ALA A 77 -19.00 3.70 -2.46
CA ALA A 77 -19.63 4.47 -3.52
C ALA A 77 -19.59 5.98 -3.24
#